data_AF-A0A355UIP4-F1
#
_entry.id   AF-A0A355UIP4-F1
#
_cell.length_a   1.000
_cell.length_b   1.000
_cell.length_c   1.000
_cell.angle_alpha   90.00
_cell.angle_beta   90.00
_cell.angle_gamma   90.00
#
_symmetry.space_group_name_H-M   'P 1'
#
loop_
_entity.id
_entity.type
_entity.pdbx_description
1 polymer ?
#
loop_
_entity_poly.entity_id
_entity_poly.type
_entity_poly.pdbx_seq_one_letter_code
_entity_poly.pdbx_strand_id
1 'polypeptide(L)' 'MERNLRKERVGLVISNKMDKTIRVFVERKVKHPKYEKFVKKSSKFMAHDEKNECN' A
#
# COMPACT_ATOMS: atom_id res chain seq x y z
N MET A 1 2.28 -24.28 -16.45
CA MET A 1 2.75 -22.90 -16.73
C MET A 1 2.94 -22.21 -15.40
N GLU A 2 4.18 -21.89 -15.02
CA GLU A 2 4.45 -21.08 -13.84
C GLU A 2 4.05 -19.63 -14.10
N ARG A 3 3.38 -19.00 -13.12
CA ARG A 3 3.06 -17.57 -13.16
C ARG A 3 4.30 -16.77 -12.73
N ASN A 4 4.51 -15.62 -13.38
CA ASN A 4 5.50 -14.63 -12.93
C ASN A 4 5.21 -14.13 -11.51
N LEU A 5 6.27 -13.75 -10.76
CA LEU A 5 6.12 -13.14 -9.43
C LEU A 5 5.40 -11.78 -9.52
N ARG A 6 4.34 -11.63 -8.70
CA ARG A 6 3.58 -10.38 -8.57
C ARG A 6 4.26 -9.45 -7.55
N LYS A 7 4.00 -8.14 -7.65
CA LYS A 7 4.54 -7.14 -6.72
C LYS A 7 3.69 -7.13 -5.44
N GLU A 8 4.35 -7.31 -4.30
CA GLU A 8 3.74 -7.27 -2.96
C GLU A 8 4.18 -6.01 -2.20
N ARG A 9 3.32 -5.49 -1.33
CA ARG A 9 3.59 -4.30 -0.51
C ARG A 9 2.95 -4.47 0.86
N VAL A 10 3.62 -3.97 1.90
CA VAL A 10 3.11 -3.95 3.27
C VAL A 10 2.73 -2.51 3.63
N GLY A 11 1.60 -2.34 4.32
CA GLY A 11 1.06 -1.03 4.67
C GLY A 11 0.08 -1.09 5.84
N LEU A 12 -0.34 0.09 6.29
CA LEU A 12 -1.30 0.27 7.39
C LEU A 12 -2.70 0.52 6.83
N VAL A 13 -3.73 -0.02 7.45
CA VAL A 13 -5.12 0.22 7.06
C VAL A 13 -5.56 1.60 7.56
N ILE A 14 -6.10 2.45 6.67
CA ILE A 14 -6.62 3.78 7.04
C ILE A 14 -8.13 3.78 7.15
N SER A 15 -8.82 3.02 6.30
CA SER A 15 -10.28 3.10 6.20
C SER A 15 -10.88 1.83 5.61
N ASN A 16 -11.89 1.32 6.32
CA ASN A 16 -12.68 0.13 5.97
C ASN A 16 -14.15 0.51 5.80
N LYS A 17 -14.44 1.72 5.31
CA LYS A 17 -15.81 2.21 5.15
C LYS A 17 -16.54 1.66 3.92
N MET A 18 -15.81 1.03 3.00
CA MET A 18 -16.37 0.51 1.75
C MET A 18 -16.66 -0.98 1.89
N ASP A 19 -17.69 -1.49 1.21
CA ASP A 19 -18.00 -2.91 1.24
C ASP A 19 -16.92 -3.72 0.49
N LYS A 20 -16.41 -4.75 1.15
CA LYS A 20 -15.38 -5.68 0.68
C LYS A 20 -14.07 -5.05 0.17
N THR A 21 -13.80 -3.80 0.56
CA THR A 21 -12.65 -3.04 0.05
C THR A 21 -12.06 -2.16 1.13
N ILE A 22 -10.75 -2.24 1.34
CA ILE A 22 -10.03 -1.45 2.33
C ILE A 22 -9.04 -0.48 1.68
N ARG A 23 -8.83 0.68 2.30
CA ARG A 23 -7.78 1.63 1.88
C ARG A 23 -6.54 1.43 2.73
N VAL A 24 -5.46 0.98 2.09
CA VAL A 24 -4.14 0.73 2.70
C VAL A 24 -3.18 1.88 2.39
N PHE A 25 -2.50 2.37 3.40
CA PHE A 25 -1.40 3.32 3.33
C PHE A 25 -0.07 2.60 3.21
N VAL A 26 0.72 2.97 2.20
CA VAL A 26 2.09 2.48 2.07
C VAL A 26 3.02 3.67 2.11
N GLU A 27 3.95 3.65 3.07
CA GLU A 27 5.04 4.62 3.16
C GLU A 27 6.33 4.02 2.59
N ARG A 28 7.09 4.85 1.87
CA ARG A 28 8.44 4.52 1.41
C ARG A 28 9.34 5.74 1.54
N LYS A 29 10.61 5.50 1.82
CA LYS A 29 11.65 6.54 1.77
C LYS A 29 12.21 6.58 0.36
N VAL A 30 12.18 7.75 -0.28
CA VAL A 30 12.73 7.97 -1.63
C VAL A 30 13.81 9.03 -1.53
N LYS A 31 14.95 8.79 -2.18
CA LYS A 31 16.05 9.75 -2.27
C LYS A 31 15.62 10.91 -3.18
N HIS A 32 15.74 12.15 -2.72
CA HIS A 32 15.51 13.31 -3.57
C HIS A 32 16.59 13.35 -4.67
N PRO A 33 16.22 13.47 -5.96
CA PRO A 33 17.18 13.27 -7.06
C PRO A 33 18.33 14.30 -7.07
N LYS A 34 18.07 15.54 -6.63
CA LYS A 34 19.08 16.62 -6.63
C LYS A 34 19.89 16.74 -5.34
N TYR A 35 19.27 16.47 -4.19
CA TYR A 35 19.81 16.82 -2.87
C TYR A 35 20.17 15.59 -2.07
N GLU A 36 19.90 14.39 -2.60
CA GLU A 36 20.26 13.12 -1.99
C GLU A 36 19.63 12.83 -0.61
N LYS A 37 18.80 13.75 -0.12
CA LYS A 37 18.07 13.63 1.14
C LYS A 37 16.95 12.61 1.00
N PHE A 38 16.81 11.73 2.00
CA PHE A 38 15.68 10.80 2.08
C PHE A 38 14.40 11.54 2.46
N VAL A 39 13.41 11.49 1.59
CA VAL A 39 12.08 12.07 1.80
C VAL A 39 11.05 10.93 1.92
N LYS A 40 10.11 11.07 2.87
CA LYS A 40 8.99 10.13 3.00
C LYS A 40 7.98 10.39 1.88
N LYS A 41 7.65 9.37 1.09
CA LYS A 41 6.59 9.39 0.08
C LYS A 41 5.55 8.36 0.45
N SER A 42 4.31 8.80 0.55
CA SER A 42 3.17 7.94 0.84
C SER A 42 2.32 7.69 -0.40
N SER A 43 1.64 6.55 -0.44
CA SER A 43 0.68 6.19 -1.49
C SER A 43 -0.45 5.39 -0.87
N LYS A 44 -1.68 5.62 -1.34
CA LYS A 44 -2.87 4.90 -0.87
C LYS A 44 -3.26 3.87 -1.93
N PHE A 45 -3.49 2.63 -1.51
CA PHE A 45 -3.94 1.53 -2.34
C PHE A 45 -5.30 1.02 -1.86
N MET A 46 -6.09 0.48 -2.78
CA MET A 46 -7.29 -0.25 -2.45
C MET A 46 -6.96 -1.74 -2.51
N ALA A 47 -7.36 -2.49 -1.48
CA ALA A 47 -7.23 -3.93 -1.43
C ALA A 47 -8.62 -4.55 -1.23
N HIS A 48 -8.82 -5.72 -1.83
CA HIS A 48 -10.05 -6.48 -1.67
C HIS A 48 -9.98 -7.29 -0.38
N ASP A 49 -11.02 -7.19 0.44
CA ASP A 49 -11.19 -7.95 1.67
C ASP A 49 -12.60 -8.58 1.64
N GLU A 50 -12.72 -9.87 1.37
CA GLU A 50 -14.03 -10.51 1.20
C GLU A 50 -14.82 -10.63 2.52
N LYS A 51 -14.13 -10.70 3.66
CA LYS A 51 -14.76 -10.96 4.97
C LYS A 51 -14.85 -9.72 5.84
N ASN A 52 -14.32 -8.59 5.39
CA ASN A 52 -14.24 -7.34 6.17
C ASN A 52 -13.62 -7.58 7.56
N GLU A 53 -12.60 -8.44 7.64
CA GLU A 53 -11.96 -8.83 8.91
C GLU A 53 -10.98 -7.75 9.40
N CYS A 54 -10.54 -6.86 8.50
CA CYS A 54 -9.56 -5.84 8.83
C CYS A 54 -10.21 -4.65 9.58
N ASN A 55 -9.56 -4.16 10.64
CA ASN A 55 -9.91 -2.91 11.33
C ASN A 55 -8.71 -1.95 11.38
#